data_AF-A0A7K1TRA1-F1
#
_entry.id   AF-A0A7K1TRA1-F1
#
_cell.length_a   1.000
_cell.length_b   1.000
_cell.length_c   1.000
_cell.angle_alpha   90.00
_cell.angle_beta   90.00
_cell.angle_gamma   90.00
#
_symmetry.space_group_name_H-M   'P 1'
#
loop_
_entity.id
_entity.type
_entity.pdbx_description
1 polymer ?
#
loop_
_entity_poly.entity_id
_entity_poly.type
_entity_poly.pdbx_seq_one_letter_code
_entity_poly.pdbx_strand_id
1 'polypeptide(L)'
;MNRRIAALAIAAVAVLGLTACSGAPASDSSSDKSSSASKEAPKTSEQSVADACKVATDKVSAATSGLQDIDMSKAASDPQGTIDALTTLVDSLGEASDTVTNPEVKAAVSDFHDSYAQLRDVFKKVVVDGDTSAASDISTLTGDLNDSVKALTELCTA
;
A
#
# COMPACT_ATOMS: atom_id res chain seq x y z
N MET A 1 -11.45 36.51 -12.79
CA MET A 1 -12.81 35.97 -13.02
C MET A 1 -12.93 34.67 -12.26
N ASN A 2 -13.90 34.63 -11.35
CA ASN A 2 -14.09 33.56 -10.37
C ASN A 2 -14.74 32.35 -11.02
N ARG A 3 -14.23 31.14 -10.76
CA ARG A 3 -15.07 29.95 -10.66
C ARG A 3 -14.63 29.08 -9.48
N ARG A 4 -15.43 29.18 -8.44
CA ARG A 4 -15.42 28.37 -7.23
C ARG A 4 -15.98 26.98 -7.57
N ILE A 5 -15.29 25.93 -7.16
CA ILE A 5 -15.83 24.57 -7.04
C ILE A 5 -15.34 24.11 -5.67
N ALA A 6 -16.14 24.43 -4.64
CA ALA A 6 -17.03 23.49 -3.96
C ALA A 6 -16.26 22.62 -2.96
N ALA A 7 -16.10 23.19 -1.77
CA ALA A 7 -15.71 22.47 -0.56
C ALA A 7 -16.79 21.44 -0.22
N LEU A 8 -16.45 20.16 -0.29
CA LEU A 8 -17.22 19.10 0.34
C LEU A 8 -16.75 18.97 1.79
N ALA A 9 -17.50 19.60 2.68
CA ALA A 9 -17.42 19.37 4.12
C ALA A 9 -18.17 18.07 4.44
N ILE A 10 -17.44 17.01 4.79
CA ILE A 10 -18.01 15.83 5.43
C ILE A 10 -17.64 15.92 6.90
N ALA A 11 -18.58 16.42 7.70
CA ALA A 11 -18.56 16.27 9.13
C ALA A 11 -19.27 14.95 9.48
N ALA A 12 -18.52 13.99 10.04
CA ALA A 12 -19.09 12.89 10.81
C ALA A 12 -18.18 12.64 12.02
N VAL A 13 -18.80 12.79 13.18
CA VAL A 13 -18.23 12.68 14.52
C VAL A 13 -17.93 11.21 14.83
N ALA A 14 -16.72 10.92 15.30
CA ALA A 14 -16.46 9.75 16.14
C ALA A 14 -15.59 10.19 17.33
N VAL A 15 -16.25 10.31 18.48
CA VAL A 15 -15.59 10.41 19.79
C VAL A 15 -15.05 9.02 20.10
N LEU A 16 -13.72 8.86 20.08
CA LEU A 16 -13.05 7.78 20.79
C LEU A 16 -12.01 8.41 21.70
N GLY A 17 -12.38 8.50 22.98
CA GLY A 17 -11.46 8.85 24.05
C GLY A 17 -10.43 7.74 24.22
N LEU A 18 -9.17 8.05 23.91
CA LEU A 18 -8.03 7.36 24.50
C LEU A 18 -7.59 8.19 25.70
N THR A 19 -8.19 7.86 26.84
CA THR A 19 -7.69 8.21 28.15
C THR A 19 -6.27 7.71 28.32
N ALA A 20 -5.36 8.64 28.59
CA ALA A 20 -4.27 8.54 29.56
C ALA A 20 -3.34 7.31 29.48
N CYS A 21 -2.16 7.50 28.88
CA CYS A 21 -0.93 6.85 29.36
C CYS A 21 -0.05 7.89 30.05
N SER A 22 -0.41 8.26 31.27
CA SER A 22 0.45 9.01 32.19
C SER A 22 0.09 8.65 33.64
N GLY A 23 0.93 7.82 34.26
CA GLY A 23 1.28 7.92 35.68
C GLY A 23 0.28 7.45 36.75
N ALA A 24 0.64 6.32 37.38
CA ALA A 24 0.48 6.01 38.81
C ALA A 24 -0.90 5.55 39.38
N PRO A 25 -0.92 4.77 40.49
CA PRO A 25 -2.00 3.81 40.82
C PRO A 25 -2.94 4.26 41.95
N ALA A 26 -4.19 3.78 41.96
CA ALA A 26 -4.99 3.57 43.20
C ALA A 26 -6.31 2.79 42.95
N SER A 27 -6.39 1.62 43.61
CA SER A 27 -7.50 0.97 44.34
C SER A 27 -8.98 0.98 43.89
N ASP A 28 -9.49 -0.25 43.84
CA ASP A 28 -10.79 -0.79 44.33
C ASP A 28 -12.10 -0.01 44.14
N SER A 29 -13.05 -0.62 43.42
CA SER A 29 -14.29 -1.15 44.04
C SER A 29 -15.17 -1.89 43.02
N SER A 30 -15.74 -2.98 43.50
CA SER A 30 -16.53 -3.97 42.77
C SER A 30 -17.92 -3.49 42.31
N SER A 31 -18.40 -4.21 41.28
CA SER A 31 -19.76 -4.75 41.12
C SER A 31 -20.81 -4.03 40.27
N ASP A 32 -21.36 -4.86 39.38
CA ASP A 32 -22.72 -4.91 38.82
C ASP A 32 -23.06 -4.19 37.50
N LYS A 33 -22.79 -4.95 36.42
CA LYS A 33 -23.81 -5.53 35.52
C LYS A 33 -24.82 -4.56 34.87
N SER A 34 -24.55 -4.25 33.60
CA SER A 34 -25.61 -4.20 32.59
C SER A 34 -25.11 -4.80 31.28
N SER A 35 -25.54 -6.03 31.03
CA SER A 35 -25.37 -6.71 29.75
C SER A 35 -26.11 -5.95 28.65
N SER A 36 -25.37 -5.17 27.87
CA SER A 36 -25.69 -4.99 26.47
C SER A 36 -24.74 -5.90 25.70
N ALA A 37 -25.28 -7.06 25.32
CA ALA A 37 -24.67 -7.91 24.32
C ALA A 37 -24.56 -7.09 23.03
N SER A 38 -23.41 -6.44 22.84
CA SER A 38 -23.01 -6.00 21.51
C SER A 38 -22.91 -7.27 20.69
N LYS A 39 -23.83 -7.41 19.75
CA LYS A 39 -23.76 -8.40 18.69
C LYS A 39 -22.52 -8.04 17.89
N GLU A 40 -21.38 -8.57 18.33
CA GLU A 40 -20.15 -8.57 17.58
C GLU A 40 -20.50 -9.28 16.28
N ALA A 41 -20.63 -8.51 15.20
CA ALA A 41 -20.57 -9.05 13.85
C ALA A 41 -19.34 -9.98 13.82
N PRO A 42 -19.40 -11.12 13.12
CA PRO A 42 -18.27 -12.04 13.11
C PRO A 42 -17.06 -11.22 12.66
N LYS A 43 -16.14 -10.95 13.58
CA LYS A 43 -14.80 -10.57 13.20
C LYS A 43 -14.27 -11.83 12.55
N THR A 44 -14.44 -11.92 11.24
CA THR A 44 -13.46 -12.58 10.40
C THR A 44 -12.12 -12.14 11.00
N SER A 45 -11.34 -13.11 11.48
CA SER A 45 -10.03 -12.89 12.11
C SER A 45 -9.03 -12.39 11.06
N GLU A 46 -9.40 -11.31 10.37
CA GLU A 46 -8.59 -10.59 9.41
C GLU A 46 -7.53 -9.86 10.22
N GLN A 47 -6.32 -9.89 9.68
CA GLN A 47 -5.15 -9.25 10.25
C GLN A 47 -5.46 -7.81 10.65
N SER A 48 -4.95 -7.38 11.80
CA SER A 48 -5.09 -5.98 12.21
C SER A 48 -4.44 -5.07 11.16
N VAL A 49 -4.95 -3.86 11.00
CA VAL A 49 -4.37 -2.88 10.06
C VAL A 49 -2.89 -2.67 10.38
N ALA A 50 -2.51 -2.57 11.66
CA ALA A 50 -1.13 -2.43 12.09
C ALA A 50 -0.23 -3.60 11.67
N ASP A 51 -0.68 -4.84 11.87
CA ASP A 51 0.08 -6.03 11.45
C ASP A 51 0.20 -6.10 9.92
N ALA A 52 -0.86 -5.75 9.20
CA ALA A 52 -0.89 -5.72 7.74
C ALA A 52 0.02 -4.63 7.18
N CYS A 53 0.03 -3.47 7.81
CA CYS A 53 0.89 -2.35 7.46
C CYS A 53 2.37 -2.63 7.68
N LYS A 54 2.71 -3.43 8.71
CA LYS A 54 4.09 -3.92 8.86
C LYS A 54 4.51 -4.76 7.65
N VAL A 55 3.67 -5.70 7.23
CA VAL A 55 3.92 -6.49 6.01
C VAL A 55 4.08 -5.57 4.81
N ALA A 56 3.13 -4.66 4.58
CA ALA A 56 3.15 -3.74 3.45
C ALA A 56 4.41 -2.86 3.40
N THR A 57 4.87 -2.34 4.55
CA THR A 57 6.11 -1.55 4.64
C THR A 57 7.35 -2.38 4.31
N ASP A 58 7.40 -3.62 4.80
CA ASP A 58 8.46 -4.58 4.45
C ASP A 58 8.46 -4.84 2.93
N LYS A 59 7.29 -4.88 2.28
CA LYS A 59 7.16 -5.07 0.82
C LYS A 59 7.60 -3.86 0.01
N VAL A 60 7.23 -2.64 0.39
CA VAL A 60 7.73 -1.42 -0.28
C VAL A 60 9.25 -1.34 -0.20
N SER A 61 9.82 -1.69 0.96
CA SER A 61 11.27 -1.73 1.14
C SER A 61 11.93 -2.79 0.26
N ALA A 62 11.36 -4.00 0.22
CA ALA A 62 11.84 -5.07 -0.65
C ALA A 62 11.73 -4.72 -2.15
N ALA A 63 10.64 -4.06 -2.56
CA ALA A 63 10.44 -3.57 -3.92
C ALA A 63 11.55 -2.60 -4.31
N THR A 64 11.85 -1.65 -3.42
CA THR A 64 12.88 -0.63 -3.62
C THR A 64 14.27 -1.27 -3.75
N SER A 65 14.62 -2.20 -2.85
CA SER A 65 15.89 -2.93 -2.91
C SER A 65 15.98 -3.78 -4.18
N GLY A 66 14.92 -4.52 -4.51
CA GLY A 66 14.88 -5.34 -5.71
C GLY A 66 15.04 -4.51 -6.98
N LEU A 67 14.43 -3.32 -7.05
CA LEU A 67 14.60 -2.42 -8.19
C LEU A 67 16.05 -1.89 -8.30
N GLN A 68 16.72 -1.64 -7.17
CA GLN A 68 18.14 -1.24 -7.13
C GLN A 68 19.09 -2.37 -7.55
N ASP A 69 18.71 -3.63 -7.28
CA ASP A 69 19.48 -4.81 -7.66
C ASP A 69 19.41 -5.08 -9.16
N ILE A 70 18.39 -4.56 -9.86
CA ILE A 70 18.27 -4.70 -11.31
C ILE A 70 19.21 -3.70 -11.99
N ASP A 71 20.22 -4.24 -12.66
CA ASP A 71 21.15 -3.46 -13.47
C ASP A 71 20.48 -2.93 -14.76
N MET A 72 19.85 -1.76 -14.64
CA MET A 72 19.23 -1.05 -15.76
C MET A 72 20.21 -0.72 -16.89
N SER A 73 21.52 -0.69 -16.63
CA SER A 73 22.51 -0.43 -17.69
C SER A 73 22.61 -1.58 -18.70
N LYS A 74 22.21 -2.80 -18.30
CA LYS A 74 22.18 -3.97 -19.18
C LYS A 74 20.98 -4.00 -20.12
N ALA A 75 19.96 -3.18 -19.92
CA ALA A 75 18.73 -3.21 -20.72
C ALA A 75 18.97 -3.06 -22.23
N ALA A 76 20.03 -2.35 -22.63
CA ALA A 76 20.39 -2.20 -24.05
C ALA A 76 21.05 -3.45 -24.65
N SER A 77 21.80 -4.22 -23.85
CA SER A 77 22.53 -5.42 -24.28
C SER A 77 21.80 -6.73 -23.99
N ASP A 78 20.89 -6.71 -23.00
CA ASP A 78 20.10 -7.83 -22.53
C ASP A 78 18.71 -7.34 -22.04
N PRO A 79 17.84 -6.89 -22.95
CA PRO A 79 16.52 -6.39 -22.59
C PRO A 79 15.63 -7.45 -21.95
N GLN A 80 15.76 -8.72 -22.36
CA GLN A 80 14.99 -9.82 -21.77
C GLN A 80 15.42 -10.12 -20.35
N GLY A 81 16.73 -10.20 -20.06
CA GLY A 81 17.21 -10.41 -18.70
C GLY A 81 16.76 -9.31 -17.73
N THR A 82 16.70 -8.05 -18.18
CA THR A 82 16.15 -6.96 -17.37
C THR A 82 14.64 -7.12 -17.13
N ILE A 83 13.87 -7.51 -18.16
CA ILE A 83 12.43 -7.78 -18.02
C ILE A 83 12.14 -8.97 -17.11
N ASP A 84 12.93 -10.04 -17.17
CA ASP A 84 12.78 -11.21 -16.31
C ASP A 84 13.05 -10.85 -14.85
N ALA A 85 14.06 -10.00 -14.58
CA ALA A 85 14.34 -9.50 -13.25
C ALA A 85 13.21 -8.61 -12.71
N LEU A 86 12.68 -7.71 -13.54
CA LEU A 86 11.48 -6.91 -13.21
C LEU A 86 10.24 -7.79 -12.98
N THR A 87 10.08 -8.84 -13.77
CA THR A 87 8.99 -9.81 -13.62
C THR A 87 9.09 -10.53 -12.28
N THR A 88 10.29 -11.00 -11.93
CA THR A 88 10.56 -11.64 -10.63
C THR A 88 10.23 -10.71 -9.47
N LEU A 89 10.56 -9.41 -9.59
CA LEU A 89 10.22 -8.40 -8.58
C LEU A 89 8.71 -8.25 -8.44
N VAL A 90 7.99 -8.08 -9.56
CA VAL A 90 6.52 -7.96 -9.58
C VAL A 90 5.87 -9.20 -8.99
N ASP A 91 6.30 -10.39 -9.38
CA ASP A 91 5.75 -11.65 -8.87
C ASP A 91 5.96 -11.78 -7.35
N SER A 92 7.14 -11.39 -6.85
CA SER A 92 7.42 -11.36 -5.41
C SER A 92 6.50 -10.36 -4.66
N LEU A 93 6.15 -9.23 -5.28
CA LEU A 93 5.18 -8.27 -4.76
C LEU A 93 3.74 -8.81 -4.81
N GLY A 94 3.40 -9.64 -5.79
CA GLY A 94 2.10 -10.30 -5.89
C GLY A 94 1.92 -11.34 -4.78
N GLU A 95 2.88 -12.25 -4.63
CA GLU A 95 2.91 -13.25 -3.54
C GLU A 95 2.85 -12.57 -2.16
N ALA A 96 3.56 -11.46 -2.05
CA ALA A 96 3.53 -10.60 -0.89
C ALA A 96 2.15 -10.02 -0.58
N SER A 97 1.44 -9.49 -1.59
CA SER A 97 0.08 -8.97 -1.45
C SER A 97 -0.88 -10.04 -0.95
N ASP A 98 -0.70 -11.28 -1.40
CA ASP A 98 -1.53 -12.41 -0.97
C ASP A 98 -1.35 -12.80 0.50
N THR A 99 -0.23 -12.42 1.12
CA THR A 99 -0.05 -12.62 2.57
C THR A 99 -0.82 -11.60 3.42
N VAL A 100 -1.27 -10.49 2.83
CA VAL A 100 -2.05 -9.46 3.52
C VAL A 100 -3.52 -9.86 3.49
N THR A 101 -4.10 -10.13 4.66
CA THR A 101 -5.52 -10.53 4.77
C THR A 101 -6.44 -9.38 5.14
N ASN A 102 -5.90 -8.26 5.61
CA ASN A 102 -6.68 -7.05 5.85
C ASN A 102 -7.11 -6.44 4.50
N PRO A 103 -8.42 -6.23 4.25
CA PRO A 103 -8.91 -5.82 2.93
C PRO A 103 -8.44 -4.42 2.52
N GLU A 104 -8.34 -3.48 3.46
CA GLU A 104 -7.91 -2.10 3.18
C GLU A 104 -6.42 -2.06 2.80
N VAL A 105 -5.58 -2.74 3.60
CA VAL A 105 -4.14 -2.81 3.30
C VAL A 105 -3.87 -3.68 2.07
N LYS A 106 -4.63 -4.76 1.86
CA LYS A 106 -4.49 -5.62 0.67
C LYS A 106 -4.78 -4.83 -0.61
N ALA A 107 -5.82 -3.98 -0.61
CA ALA A 107 -6.11 -3.13 -1.76
C ALA A 107 -4.93 -2.20 -2.06
N ALA A 108 -4.42 -1.48 -1.06
CA ALA A 108 -3.29 -0.58 -1.24
C ALA A 108 -2.00 -1.28 -1.72
N VAL A 109 -1.71 -2.48 -1.21
CA VAL A 109 -0.56 -3.29 -1.66
C VAL A 109 -0.76 -3.85 -3.06
N SER A 110 -2.00 -4.21 -3.42
CA SER A 110 -2.33 -4.66 -4.77
C SER A 110 -2.19 -3.54 -5.80
N ASP A 111 -2.64 -2.33 -5.48
CA ASP A 111 -2.47 -1.15 -6.34
C ASP A 111 -0.97 -0.84 -6.55
N PHE A 112 -0.16 -0.99 -5.51
CA PHE A 112 1.30 -0.84 -5.60
C PHE A 112 1.94 -1.92 -6.50
N HIS A 113 1.53 -3.18 -6.34
CA HIS A 113 1.94 -4.28 -7.23
C HIS A 113 1.58 -4.00 -8.69
N ASP A 114 0.34 -3.58 -8.95
CA ASP A 114 -0.16 -3.32 -10.30
C ASP A 114 0.59 -2.17 -10.98
N SER A 115 0.98 -1.16 -10.20
CA SER A 115 1.82 -0.06 -10.69
C SER A 115 3.20 -0.53 -11.14
N TYR A 116 3.83 -1.45 -10.40
CA TYR A 116 5.09 -2.09 -10.81
C TYR A 116 4.91 -3.00 -12.04
N ALA A 117 3.79 -3.73 -12.12
CA ALA A 117 3.47 -4.56 -13.27
C ALA A 117 3.32 -3.71 -14.55
N GLN A 118 2.63 -2.58 -14.45
CA GLN A 118 2.49 -1.63 -15.56
C GLN A 118 3.84 -1.01 -15.95
N LEU A 119 4.69 -0.67 -14.97
CA LEU A 119 6.04 -0.16 -15.24
C LEU A 119 6.88 -1.17 -16.02
N ARG A 120 6.88 -2.43 -15.60
CA ARG A 120 7.53 -3.54 -16.34
C ARG A 120 6.98 -3.66 -17.76
N ASP A 121 5.67 -3.61 -17.93
CA ASP A 121 5.03 -3.78 -19.24
C ASP A 121 5.35 -2.63 -20.19
N VAL A 122 5.39 -1.39 -19.69
CA VAL A 122 5.88 -0.23 -20.46
C VAL A 122 7.36 -0.40 -20.81
N PHE A 123 8.18 -0.82 -19.86
CA PHE A 123 9.60 -1.06 -20.13
C PHE A 123 9.75 -2.11 -21.24
N LYS A 124 8.99 -3.20 -21.19
CA LYS A 124 8.96 -4.25 -22.22
C LYS A 124 8.60 -3.67 -23.59
N LYS A 125 7.53 -2.89 -23.68
CA LYS A 125 7.14 -2.23 -24.93
C LYS A 125 8.27 -1.38 -25.51
N VAL A 126 8.96 -0.61 -24.67
CA VAL A 126 10.03 0.28 -25.12
C VAL A 126 11.27 -0.50 -25.56
N VAL A 127 11.75 -1.45 -24.74
CA VAL A 127 13.07 -2.09 -24.94
C VAL A 127 13.02 -3.39 -25.73
N VAL A 128 11.89 -4.09 -25.72
CA VAL A 128 11.68 -5.35 -26.45
C VAL A 128 10.92 -5.10 -27.74
N ASP A 129 9.78 -4.41 -27.66
CA ASP A 129 8.92 -4.21 -28.83
C ASP A 129 9.35 -2.99 -29.66
N GLY A 130 10.27 -2.16 -29.13
CA GLY A 130 10.78 -0.96 -29.79
C GLY A 130 9.78 0.21 -29.83
N ASP A 131 8.69 0.14 -29.07
CA ASP A 131 7.67 1.17 -28.99
C ASP A 131 8.10 2.31 -28.07
N THR A 132 8.95 3.19 -28.61
CA THR A 132 9.42 4.39 -27.90
C THR A 132 8.30 5.37 -27.54
N SER A 133 7.10 5.25 -28.10
CA SER A 133 5.96 6.10 -27.73
C SER A 133 5.44 5.76 -26.33
N ALA A 134 5.56 4.51 -25.90
CA ALA A 134 5.23 4.08 -24.54
C ALA A 134 6.17 4.68 -23.48
N ALA A 135 7.34 5.22 -23.87
CA ALA A 135 8.27 5.81 -22.92
C ALA A 135 7.69 7.05 -22.20
N SER A 136 6.72 7.75 -22.79
CA SER A 136 6.02 8.84 -22.09
C SER A 136 5.21 8.35 -20.89
N ASP A 137 4.73 7.11 -20.93
CA ASP A 137 3.89 6.53 -19.88
C ASP A 137 4.70 6.25 -18.62
N ILE A 138 6.03 6.10 -18.72
CA ILE A 138 6.94 5.89 -17.58
C ILE A 138 6.82 7.03 -16.56
N SER A 139 6.71 8.28 -17.03
CA SER A 139 6.60 9.44 -16.12
C SER A 139 5.26 9.45 -15.38
N THR A 140 4.17 9.09 -16.07
CA THR A 140 2.84 8.93 -15.46
C THR A 140 2.85 7.82 -14.42
N LEU A 141 3.38 6.64 -14.77
CA LEU A 141 3.48 5.50 -13.87
C LEU A 141 4.37 5.79 -12.64
N THR A 142 5.40 6.60 -12.80
CA THR A 142 6.21 7.06 -11.66
C THR A 142 5.38 7.97 -10.73
N GLY A 143 4.50 8.79 -11.29
CA GLY A 143 3.52 9.57 -10.52
C GLY A 143 2.57 8.65 -9.75
N ASP A 144 1.96 7.69 -10.44
CA ASP A 144 1.01 6.74 -9.85
C ASP A 144 1.67 5.91 -8.73
N LEU A 145 2.91 5.45 -8.93
CA LEU A 145 3.70 4.77 -7.90
C LEU A 145 3.89 5.61 -6.64
N ASN A 146 4.23 6.90 -6.80
CA ASN A 146 4.39 7.80 -5.67
C ASN A 146 3.06 8.01 -4.92
N ASP A 147 1.96 8.11 -5.65
CA ASP A 147 0.62 8.24 -5.08
C ASP A 147 0.21 6.96 -4.33
N SER A 148 0.50 5.76 -4.86
CA SER A 148 0.27 4.49 -4.16
C SER A 148 1.10 4.38 -2.88
N VAL A 149 2.39 4.74 -2.91
CA VAL A 149 3.25 4.73 -1.71
C VAL A 149 2.74 5.72 -0.66
N LYS A 150 2.29 6.89 -1.09
CA LYS A 150 1.72 7.89 -0.20
C LYS A 150 0.41 7.39 0.43
N ALA A 151 -0.50 6.85 -0.36
CA ALA A 151 -1.76 6.29 0.13
C ALA A 151 -1.51 5.16 1.14
N LEU A 152 -0.56 4.26 0.85
CA LEU A 152 -0.16 3.20 1.78
C LEU A 152 0.44 3.77 3.07
N THR A 153 1.28 4.80 2.98
CA THR A 153 1.87 5.44 4.16
C THR A 153 0.81 6.13 5.01
N GLU A 154 -0.13 6.85 4.40
CA GLU A 154 -1.25 7.50 5.09
C GLU A 154 -2.12 6.45 5.79
N LEU A 155 -2.44 5.34 5.12
CA LEU A 155 -3.18 4.21 5.69
C LEU A 155 -2.45 3.61 6.91
N CYS A 156 -1.13 3.50 6.82
CA CYS A 156 -0.30 2.84 7.84
C CYS A 156 0.19 3.74 8.97
N THR A 157 -0.12 5.04 8.91
CA THR A 157 0.20 6.02 9.96
C THR A 157 -1.03 6.66 10.60
N ALA A 158 -2.23 6.38 10.07
CA ALA A 158 -3.52 6.75 10.63
C ALA A 158 -3.86 5.94 11.89
#